data_AF-A0AAW9K895-F1
#
_entry.id   AF-A0AAW9K895-F1
#
_cell.length_a   1.000
_cell.length_b   1.000
_cell.length_c   1.000
_cell.angle_alpha   90.00
_cell.angle_beta   90.00
_cell.angle_gamma   90.00
#
_symmetry.space_group_name_H-M   'P 1'
#
loop_
_entity.id
_entity.type
_entity.pdbx_description
1 polymer ?
#
loop_
_entity_poly.entity_id
_entity_poly.type
_entity_poly.pdbx_seq_one_letter_code
_entity_poly.pdbx_strand_id
1 'polypeptide(L)'
;VIVANDEASEDKIQQTLMKTVVSKSIAMRFFSVQKTCDVIHKASPQQKIFIICKTPADALKLIAGGVPVKEINIGNIHNCEGKQQVTRSIFLGKEDKAALKELSVKHGIKFNTKTTPRGDDGALQVDITKFL
;
A
#
# COMPACT_ATOMS: atom_id res chain seq x y z
N VAL A 1 8.91 -9.42 1.45
CA VAL A 1 7.84 -8.45 1.80
C VAL A 1 8.40 -7.42 2.76
N ILE A 2 8.18 -6.14 2.47
CA ILE A 2 8.45 -5.03 3.40
C ILE A 2 7.10 -4.46 3.80
N VAL A 3 6.81 -4.45 5.10
CA VAL A 3 5.71 -3.70 5.68
C VAL A 3 6.28 -2.32 6.04
N ALA A 4 5.94 -1.32 5.23
CA ALA A 4 6.34 0.07 5.39
C ALA A 4 5.26 0.81 6.20
N ASN A 5 5.37 0.76 7.52
CA ASN A 5 4.42 1.36 8.44
C ASN A 5 5.09 1.64 9.78
N ASP A 6 5.02 2.89 10.24
CA ASP A 6 5.74 3.37 11.42
C ASP A 6 5.29 2.61 12.69
N GLU A 7 3.98 2.44 12.90
CA GLU A 7 3.43 1.70 14.05
C GLU A 7 3.85 0.22 14.05
N ALA A 8 3.63 -0.49 12.95
CA ALA A 8 3.96 -1.92 12.84
C ALA A 8 5.48 -2.17 12.91
N SER A 9 6.32 -1.17 12.58
CA SER A 9 7.77 -1.29 12.70
C SER A 9 8.27 -1.35 14.15
N GLU A 10 7.46 -0.88 15.11
CA GLU A 10 7.76 -0.86 16.54
C GLU A 10 6.91 -1.85 17.36
N ASP A 11 5.77 -2.31 16.82
CA ASP A 11 4.89 -3.26 17.52
C ASP A 11 5.29 -4.74 17.30
N LYS A 12 5.99 -5.32 18.29
CA LYS A 12 6.43 -6.72 18.24
C LYS A 12 5.28 -7.74 18.17
N ILE A 13 4.12 -7.44 18.73
CA ILE A 13 2.97 -8.35 18.73
C ILE A 13 2.39 -8.39 17.30
N GLN A 14 2.13 -7.23 16.70
CA GLN A 14 1.67 -7.13 15.31
C GLN A 14 2.66 -7.80 14.35
N GLN A 15 3.96 -7.56 14.52
CA GLN A 15 4.98 -8.21 13.70
C GLN A 15 4.95 -9.73 13.82
N THR A 16 4.76 -10.25 15.03
CA THR A 16 4.71 -11.70 15.28
C THR A 16 3.47 -12.29 14.59
N LEU A 17 2.30 -11.66 14.76
CA LEU A 17 1.05 -12.10 14.14
C LEU A 17 1.12 -12.07 12.60
N MET A 18 1.70 -11.03 12.00
CA MET A 18 1.85 -10.97 10.54
C MET A 18 2.84 -12.02 10.00
N LYS A 19 3.87 -12.39 10.78
CA LYS A 19 4.80 -13.45 10.39
C LYS A 19 4.18 -14.84 10.43
N THR A 20 3.15 -15.09 11.24
CA THR A 20 2.51 -16.42 11.31
C THR A 20 1.67 -16.74 10.07
N VAL A 21 1.14 -15.72 9.39
CA VAL A 21 0.28 -15.90 8.20
C VAL A 21 1.07 -15.99 6.89
N VAL A 22 2.35 -15.63 6.89
CA VAL A 22 3.18 -15.65 5.68
C VAL A 22 4.07 -16.89 5.64
N SER A 23 4.18 -17.48 4.44
CA SER A 23 5.04 -18.63 4.18
C SER A 23 6.48 -18.39 4.68
N LYS A 24 7.07 -19.40 5.32
CA LYS A 24 8.47 -19.36 5.78
C LYS A 24 9.49 -19.13 4.66
N SER A 25 9.12 -19.41 3.40
CA SER A 25 9.96 -19.13 2.23
C SER A 25 10.03 -17.64 1.86
N ILE A 26 9.17 -16.80 2.43
CA ILE A 26 9.10 -15.36 2.13
C ILE A 26 9.70 -14.58 3.29
N ALA A 27 10.81 -13.89 3.05
CA ALA A 27 11.38 -12.98 4.03
C ALA A 27 10.44 -11.77 4.25
N MET A 28 10.08 -11.53 5.52
CA MET A 28 9.31 -10.36 5.93
C MET A 28 10.18 -9.39 6.74
N ARG A 29 10.04 -8.09 6.46
CA ARG A 29 10.70 -6.98 7.17
C ARG A 29 9.66 -5.92 7.49
N PHE A 30 9.83 -5.27 8.63
CA PHE A 30 8.98 -4.19 9.10
C PHE A 30 9.84 -2.96 9.27
N PHE A 31 9.56 -1.91 8.51
CA PHE A 31 10.31 -0.67 8.50
C PHE A 31 9.35 0.49 8.64
N SER A 32 9.82 1.58 9.25
CA SER A 32 9.16 2.86 9.10
C SER A 32 9.13 3.28 7.63
N VAL A 33 8.23 4.20 7.31
CA VAL A 33 8.12 4.76 5.96
C VAL A 33 9.45 5.39 5.56
N GLN A 34 10.04 6.22 6.44
CA GLN A 34 11.32 6.87 6.19
C GLN A 34 12.46 5.86 5.97
N LYS A 35 12.58 4.86 6.85
CA LYS A 35 13.62 3.83 6.71
C LYS A 35 13.50 3.08 5.40
N THR A 36 12.27 2.85 4.92
CA THR A 36 12.04 2.21 3.62
C THR A 36 12.64 3.05 2.49
N CYS A 37 12.40 4.37 2.48
CA CYS A 37 13.01 5.29 1.51
C CYS A 37 14.54 5.24 1.54
N ASP A 38 15.14 5.26 2.74
CA ASP A 38 16.59 5.33 2.92
C ASP A 38 17.34 4.07 2.45
N VAL A 39 16.67 2.91 2.48
CA VAL A 39 17.33 1.61 2.25
C VAL A 39 16.88 0.91 0.97
N ILE A 40 15.78 1.32 0.33
CA ILE A 40 15.23 0.57 -0.81
C ILE A 40 16.23 0.43 -1.96
N HIS A 41 17.04 1.46 -2.19
CA HIS A 41 18.06 1.47 -3.25
C HIS A 41 19.28 0.60 -2.94
N LYS A 42 19.41 0.08 -1.71
CA LYS A 42 20.47 -0.87 -1.32
C LYS A 42 20.09 -2.31 -1.66
N ALA A 43 18.87 -2.57 -2.10
CA ALA A 43 18.43 -3.90 -2.49
C ALA A 43 19.16 -4.38 -3.74
N SER A 44 19.53 -5.66 -3.77
CA SER A 44 20.07 -6.29 -4.98
C SER A 44 18.99 -6.33 -6.07
N PRO A 45 19.34 -6.11 -7.35
CA PRO A 45 18.41 -6.24 -8.47
C PRO A 45 17.72 -7.62 -8.57
N GLN A 46 18.33 -8.66 -7.98
CA GLN A 46 17.75 -10.01 -7.93
C GLN A 46 16.63 -10.13 -6.89
N GLN A 47 16.56 -9.22 -5.91
CA GLN A 47 15.54 -9.24 -4.86
C GLN A 47 14.22 -8.70 -5.38
N LYS A 48 13.21 -9.57 -5.45
CA LYS A 48 11.82 -9.15 -5.71
C LYS A 48 11.17 -8.71 -4.40
N ILE A 49 10.92 -7.41 -4.28
CA ILE A 49 10.34 -6.81 -3.07
C ILE A 49 8.86 -6.50 -3.31
N PHE A 50 8.01 -6.98 -2.40
CA PHE A 50 6.61 -6.60 -2.30
C PHE A 50 6.45 -5.66 -1.10
N ILE A 51 5.98 -4.44 -1.32
CA ILE A 51 5.81 -3.41 -0.28
C ILE A 51 4.33 -3.33 0.10
N ILE A 52 4.06 -3.30 1.40
CA ILE A 52 2.73 -3.08 1.98
C ILE A 52 2.80 -1.80 2.81
N CYS A 53 1.88 -0.86 2.56
CA CYS A 53 1.72 0.35 3.35
C CYS A 53 0.27 0.46 3.85
N LYS A 54 0.05 1.21 4.93
CA LYS A 54 -1.25 1.28 5.63
C LYS A 54 -2.24 2.20 4.93
N THR A 55 -1.77 3.32 4.36
CA THR A 55 -2.65 4.38 3.82
C THR A 55 -2.14 4.97 2.50
N PRO A 56 -3.00 5.66 1.72
CA PRO A 56 -2.56 6.44 0.56
C PRO A 56 -1.55 7.54 0.90
N ALA A 57 -1.61 8.10 2.11
CA ALA A 57 -0.65 9.09 2.58
C ALA A 57 0.75 8.48 2.77
N ASP A 58 0.83 7.26 3.33
CA ASP A 58 2.10 6.53 3.44
C ASP A 58 2.64 6.18 2.06
N ALA A 59 1.78 5.74 1.14
CA ALA A 59 2.15 5.51 -0.25
C ALA A 59 2.73 6.78 -0.89
N LEU A 60 2.08 7.93 -0.73
CA LEU A 60 2.58 9.21 -1.23
C LEU A 60 3.96 9.54 -0.66
N LYS A 61 4.18 9.38 0.65
CA LYS A 61 5.49 9.59 1.27
C LYS A 61 6.57 8.66 0.70
N LEU A 62 6.25 7.38 0.46
CA LEU A 62 7.17 6.43 -0.15
C LEU A 62 7.57 6.87 -1.57
N ILE A 63 6.59 7.24 -2.41
CA ILE A 63 6.86 7.67 -3.79
C ILE A 63 7.62 9.00 -3.83
N ALA A 64 7.20 9.98 -3.04
CA ALA A 64 7.90 11.26 -2.91
C ALA A 64 9.32 11.09 -2.34
N GLY A 65 9.53 10.09 -1.49
CA GLY A 65 10.83 9.70 -0.94
C GLY A 65 11.72 8.88 -1.88
N GLY A 66 11.31 8.66 -3.14
CA GLY A 66 12.13 8.03 -4.17
C GLY A 66 11.94 6.52 -4.34
N VAL A 67 10.99 5.90 -3.64
CA VAL A 67 10.72 4.46 -3.81
C VAL A 67 10.23 4.19 -5.25
N PRO A 68 10.94 3.35 -6.03
CA PRO A 68 10.71 3.23 -7.48
C PRO A 68 9.53 2.30 -7.82
N VAL A 69 8.30 2.79 -7.64
CA VAL A 69 7.06 2.07 -7.96
C VAL A 69 6.34 2.75 -9.12
N LYS A 70 5.72 1.96 -10.00
CA LYS A 70 4.95 2.45 -11.16
C LYS A 70 3.43 2.21 -11.01
N GLU A 71 3.06 1.27 -10.17
CA GLU A 71 1.68 0.84 -10.00
C GLU A 71 1.42 0.48 -8.54
N ILE A 72 0.27 0.91 -8.01
CA ILE A 72 -0.18 0.63 -6.65
C ILE A 72 -1.50 -0.14 -6.73
N ASN A 73 -1.55 -1.27 -6.01
CA ASN A 73 -2.81 -1.95 -5.74
C ASN A 73 -3.49 -1.33 -4.51
N ILE A 74 -4.77 -0.97 -4.64
CA ILE A 74 -5.61 -0.52 -3.53
C ILE A 74 -6.55 -1.67 -3.19
N GLY A 75 -6.13 -2.54 -2.28
CA GLY A 75 -6.94 -3.70 -1.87
C GLY A 75 -8.03 -3.35 -0.85
N ASN A 76 -7.68 -2.56 0.16
CA ASN A 76 -8.57 -2.18 1.24
C ASN A 76 -8.27 -0.76 1.75
N ILE A 77 -9.32 0.05 1.90
CA ILE A 77 -9.30 1.28 2.69
C ILE A 77 -10.56 1.25 3.56
N HIS A 78 -10.36 1.07 4.87
CA HIS A 78 -11.44 0.92 5.85
C HIS A 78 -12.45 2.08 5.84
N ASN A 79 -13.71 1.74 6.13
CA ASN A 79 -14.78 2.73 6.31
C ASN A 79 -14.59 3.49 7.62
N CYS A 80 -14.78 4.81 7.54
CA CYS A 80 -14.85 5.72 8.69
C CYS A 80 -15.85 6.83 8.37
N GLU A 81 -16.23 7.58 9.39
CA GLU A 81 -17.08 8.76 9.22
C GLU A 81 -16.49 9.72 8.17
N GLY A 82 -17.35 10.22 7.28
CA GLY A 82 -16.96 11.13 6.20
C GLY A 82 -16.32 10.46 4.98
N LYS A 83 -16.18 9.12 4.94
CA LYS A 83 -15.70 8.42 3.74
C LYS A 83 -16.84 7.99 2.83
N GLN A 84 -16.65 8.18 1.53
CA GLN A 84 -17.55 7.69 0.50
C GLN A 84 -17.21 6.25 0.14
N GLN A 85 -18.21 5.38 0.12
CA GLN A 85 -18.03 4.02 -0.37
C GLN A 85 -17.77 4.00 -1.89
N VAL A 86 -16.71 3.32 -2.32
CA VAL A 86 -16.37 3.12 -3.74
C VAL A 86 -16.57 1.66 -4.14
N THR A 87 -16.07 0.74 -3.30
CA THR A 87 -16.33 -0.70 -3.43
C THR A 87 -16.71 -1.26 -2.06
N ARG A 88 -16.90 -2.57 -1.95
CA ARG A 88 -17.12 -3.24 -0.66
C ARG A 88 -15.95 -3.08 0.33
N SER A 89 -14.74 -2.88 -0.17
CA SER A 89 -13.51 -2.81 0.63
C SER A 89 -12.76 -1.48 0.51
N ILE A 90 -13.23 -0.55 -0.32
CA ILE A 90 -12.54 0.72 -0.56
C ILE A 90 -13.51 1.86 -0.26
N PHE A 91 -13.17 2.62 0.77
CA PHE A 91 -13.87 3.83 1.19
C PHE A 91 -12.89 5.00 1.13
N LEU A 92 -13.26 6.07 0.42
CA LEU A 92 -12.38 7.22 0.21
C LEU A 92 -12.89 8.45 0.95
N GLY A 93 -12.06 8.97 1.85
CA GLY A 93 -12.23 10.29 2.44
C GLY A 93 -11.54 11.38 1.62
N LYS A 94 -11.66 12.63 2.09
CA LYS A 94 -11.02 13.80 1.46
C LYS A 94 -9.49 13.64 1.35
N GLU A 95 -8.85 13.17 2.42
CA GLU A 95 -7.39 12.99 2.47
C GLU A 95 -6.92 11.85 1.56
N ASP A 96 -7.64 10.73 1.54
CA ASP A 96 -7.34 9.61 0.64
C ASP A 96 -7.38 10.07 -0.82
N LYS A 97 -8.42 10.81 -1.21
CA LYS A 97 -8.58 11.34 -2.57
C LYS A 97 -7.45 12.30 -2.94
N ALA A 98 -7.09 13.21 -2.04
CA ALA A 98 -6.01 14.16 -2.26
C ALA A 98 -4.66 13.45 -2.50
N ALA A 99 -4.32 12.47 -1.66
CA ALA A 99 -3.08 11.71 -1.80
C ALA A 99 -3.05 10.87 -3.09
N LEU A 100 -4.14 10.17 -3.42
CA LEU A 100 -4.24 9.38 -4.65
C LEU A 100 -4.20 10.25 -5.90
N LYS A 101 -4.80 11.45 -5.85
CA LYS A 101 -4.74 12.42 -6.95
C LYS A 101 -3.33 12.93 -7.18
N GLU A 102 -2.60 13.23 -6.12
CA GLU A 102 -1.20 13.64 -6.21
C GLU A 102 -0.31 12.54 -6.77
N LEU A 103 -0.46 11.31 -6.28
CA LEU A 103 0.20 10.11 -6.80
C LEU A 103 -0.03 9.93 -8.30
N SER A 104 -1.27 10.10 -8.77
CA SER A 104 -1.60 9.99 -10.19
C SER A 104 -1.01 11.14 -11.01
N VAL A 105 -1.31 12.39 -10.63
CA VAL A 105 -1.03 13.57 -11.46
C VAL A 105 0.44 13.96 -11.43
N LYS A 106 1.08 13.98 -10.24
CA LYS A 106 2.48 14.42 -10.12
C LYS A 106 3.47 13.28 -10.34
N HIS A 107 3.14 12.07 -9.90
CA HIS A 107 4.07 10.93 -9.94
C HIS A 107 3.75 9.90 -11.03
N GLY A 108 2.64 10.05 -11.77
CA GLY A 108 2.28 9.16 -12.87
C GLY A 108 1.94 7.73 -12.41
N ILE A 109 1.56 7.55 -11.15
CA ILE A 109 1.26 6.23 -10.59
C ILE A 109 -0.06 5.71 -11.14
N LYS A 110 -0.05 4.46 -11.60
CA LYS A 110 -1.26 3.73 -12.00
C LYS A 110 -1.85 2.99 -10.81
N PHE A 111 -3.16 2.82 -10.82
CA PHE A 111 -3.86 2.09 -9.78
C PHE A 111 -4.59 0.88 -10.33
N ASN A 112 -4.65 -0.17 -9.52
CA ASN A 112 -5.61 -1.27 -9.70
C ASN A 112 -6.28 -1.59 -8.35
N THR A 113 -7.46 -2.19 -8.37
CA THR A 113 -8.25 -2.47 -7.16
C THR A 113 -8.54 -3.97 -6.99
N LYS A 114 -7.59 -4.82 -7.35
CA LYS A 114 -7.72 -6.27 -7.22
C LYS A 114 -7.64 -6.68 -5.75
N THR A 115 -8.69 -7.32 -5.23
CA THR A 115 -8.72 -7.80 -3.84
C THR A 115 -8.02 -9.15 -3.69
N THR A 116 -8.08 -10.02 -4.72
CA THR A 116 -7.30 -11.27 -4.79
C THR A 116 -6.52 -11.37 -6.10
N PRO A 117 -5.49 -12.25 -6.19
CA PRO A 117 -4.76 -12.47 -7.44
C PRO A 117 -5.65 -12.96 -8.59
N ARG A 118 -6.72 -13.72 -8.28
CA ARG A 118 -7.67 -14.26 -9.26
C ARG A 118 -8.78 -13.28 -9.61
N GLY A 119 -9.11 -12.33 -8.72
CA GLY A 119 -10.17 -11.35 -8.94
C GLY A 119 -11.58 -11.95 -8.98
N ASP A 120 -11.75 -13.17 -8.47
CA ASP A 120 -12.98 -13.96 -8.44
C ASP A 120 -13.77 -13.82 -7.14
N ASP A 121 -13.32 -12.94 -6.25
CA ASP A 121 -13.91 -12.79 -4.92
C ASP A 121 -15.20 -11.96 -4.93
N GLY A 122 -15.65 -11.48 -6.09
CA GLY A 122 -16.84 -10.66 -6.25
C GLY A 122 -16.63 -9.17 -5.97
N ALA A 123 -15.39 -8.73 -5.77
CA ALA A 123 -15.07 -7.30 -5.72
C ALA A 123 -15.06 -6.71 -7.15
N LEU A 124 -15.83 -5.65 -7.38
CA LEU A 124 -15.76 -4.91 -8.63
C LEU A 124 -14.37 -4.25 -8.74
N GLN A 125 -13.66 -4.56 -9.83
CA GLN A 125 -12.50 -3.77 -10.23
C GLN A 125 -13.00 -2.43 -10.76
N VAL A 126 -12.53 -1.35 -10.16
CA VAL A 126 -12.96 0.01 -10.49
C VAL A 126 -11.77 0.85 -10.86
N ASP A 127 -12.00 1.74 -11.82
CA ASP A 127 -11.07 2.83 -12.06
C ASP A 127 -11.20 3.85 -10.93
N ILE A 128 -10.29 3.78 -9.96
CA ILE A 128 -10.30 4.63 -8.78
C ILE A 128 -10.19 6.12 -9.14
N THR A 129 -9.62 6.45 -10.30
CA THR A 129 -9.39 7.84 -10.72
C THR A 129 -10.69 8.61 -10.97
N LYS A 130 -11.80 7.91 -11.24
CA LYS A 130 -13.14 8.48 -11.40
C LYS A 130 -13.73 9.03 -10.09
N PHE A 131 -13.09 8.74 -8.94
CA PHE A 131 -13.55 9.11 -7.61
C PHE A 131 -12.65 10.16 -6.92
N LEU A 132 -11.59 10.62 -7.59
CA LEU A 132 -10.57 11.56 -7.08
C LEU A 132 -10.88 13.01 -7.46
#